data_AF-A0A6N9FLZ0-F1
#
_entry.id   AF-A0A6N9FLZ0-F1
#
_cell.length_a   1.000
_cell.length_b   1.000
_cell.length_c   1.000
_cell.angle_alpha   90.00
_cell.angle_beta   90.00
_cell.angle_gamma   90.00
#
_symmetry.space_group_name_H-M   'P 1'
#
loop_
_entity.id
_entity.type
_entity.pdbx_description
1 polymer ?
#
loop_
_entity_poly.entity_id
_entity_poly.type
_entity_poly.pdbx_seq_one_letter_code
_entity_poly.pdbx_strand_id
1 'polypeptide(L)'
;MSRVALALLAAALVVPGVAGALPWNDDMKDQVSVKTQETTVELPAESVPADGGELDGPADLAELVRARLKAGEELSNPLAAEDADDGRAAEMYDIYCRVCHGVAGAGDGSVGLKYNPQPMDLTLPYVQQQTDGQLYYTITHGGVIMPSYRFAMSKEDRWRIVQYLRTGLLEEAARVAEAAEAESGGETAAE
;
A
#
# COMPACT_ATOMS: atom_id res chain seq x y z
N MET A 1 2.51 56.45 -0.71
CA MET A 1 3.95 56.14 -0.61
C MET A 1 4.68 56.83 -1.77
N SER A 2 5.83 57.45 -1.53
CA SER A 2 6.62 58.09 -2.61
C SER A 2 7.09 57.04 -3.63
N ARG A 3 7.18 57.40 -4.92
CA ARG A 3 7.67 56.50 -5.99
C ARG A 3 9.06 55.94 -5.66
N VAL A 4 9.88 56.70 -4.95
CA VAL A 4 11.20 56.26 -4.45
C VAL A 4 11.08 55.18 -3.39
N ALA A 5 10.13 55.31 -2.45
CA ALA A 5 9.89 54.30 -1.42
C ALA A 5 9.37 52.99 -2.02
N LEU A 6 8.52 53.07 -3.05
CA LEU A 6 8.01 51.89 -3.75
C LEU A 6 9.12 51.17 -4.54
N ALA A 7 10.01 51.93 -5.19
CA ALA A 7 11.15 51.39 -5.91
C ALA A 7 12.18 50.72 -4.98
N LEU A 8 12.46 51.32 -3.82
CA LEU A 8 13.34 50.72 -2.81
C LEU A 8 12.77 49.43 -2.21
N LEU A 9 11.45 49.38 -2.00
CA LEU A 9 10.79 48.18 -1.47
C LEU A 9 10.78 47.03 -2.50
N ALA A 10 10.54 47.35 -3.77
CA ALA A 10 10.63 46.38 -4.86
C ALA A 10 12.07 45.86 -5.04
N ALA A 11 13.07 46.74 -4.97
CA ALA A 11 14.48 46.33 -5.02
C ALA A 11 14.85 45.42 -3.83
N ALA A 12 14.43 45.76 -2.62
CA ALA A 12 14.67 44.95 -1.42
C ALA A 12 14.01 43.56 -1.46
N LEU A 13 12.90 43.40 -2.19
CA LEU A 13 12.23 42.11 -2.40
C LEU A 13 12.85 41.26 -3.52
N VAL A 14 13.49 41.89 -4.51
CA VAL A 14 14.12 41.19 -5.64
C VAL A 14 15.57 40.77 -5.31
N VAL A 15 16.28 41.56 -4.50
CA VAL A 15 17.69 41.29 -4.13
C VAL A 15 17.93 39.93 -3.45
N PRO A 16 17.05 39.40 -2.57
CA PRO A 16 17.24 38.08 -1.98
C PRO A 16 17.26 36.95 -3.03
N GLY A 17 16.46 37.08 -4.10
CA GLY A 17 16.35 36.07 -5.15
C GLY A 17 17.59 35.98 -6.07
N VAL A 18 18.32 37.07 -6.25
CA VAL A 18 19.57 37.10 -7.03
C VAL A 18 20.84 36.87 -6.20
N ALA A 19 20.76 37.02 -4.88
CA ALA A 19 21.90 36.85 -3.98
C ALA A 19 22.07 35.42 -3.41
N GLY A 20 21.24 34.45 -3.84
CA GLY A 20 21.28 33.09 -3.27
C GLY A 20 21.06 33.09 -1.76
N ALA A 21 20.29 34.06 -1.27
CA ALA A 21 20.12 34.35 0.14
C ALA A 21 19.22 33.29 0.82
N LEU A 22 19.84 32.14 1.12
CA LEU A 22 19.44 30.94 1.88
C LEU A 22 19.59 29.68 1.00
N PRO A 23 20.62 28.82 1.20
CA PRO A 23 21.35 28.55 2.45
C PRO A 23 22.83 28.96 2.38
N TRP A 24 23.29 29.76 3.34
CA TRP A 24 24.64 30.35 3.36
C TRP A 24 25.75 29.37 3.75
N ASN A 25 25.38 28.13 4.11
CA ASN A 25 26.34 27.10 4.42
C ASN A 25 25.76 25.71 4.08
N ASP A 26 26.05 25.25 2.87
CA ASP A 26 25.75 23.89 2.41
C ASP A 26 26.93 22.92 2.64
N ASP A 27 28.00 23.37 3.33
CA ASP A 27 29.26 22.64 3.60
C ASP A 27 29.06 21.28 4.32
N MET A 28 27.87 21.03 4.87
CA MET A 28 27.52 19.74 5.51
C MET A 28 26.11 19.25 5.13
N LYS A 29 25.46 19.85 4.14
CA LYS A 29 24.14 19.45 3.65
C LYS A 29 24.23 18.14 2.86
N ASP A 30 25.19 18.13 1.94
CA ASP A 30 25.59 16.96 1.16
C ASP A 30 26.86 16.41 1.80
N GLN A 31 26.74 15.24 2.41
CA GLN A 31 27.82 14.64 3.19
C GLN A 31 28.57 13.65 2.31
N VAL A 32 29.85 13.43 2.59
CA VAL A 32 30.65 12.38 1.91
C VAL A 32 30.07 10.98 2.19
N SER A 33 29.37 10.80 3.31
CA SER A 33 28.65 9.57 3.61
C SER A 33 27.39 9.45 2.76
N VAL A 34 27.26 8.34 2.04
CA VAL A 34 26.04 7.97 1.31
C VAL A 34 24.92 7.68 2.31
N LYS A 35 23.83 8.45 2.23
CA LYS A 35 22.64 8.27 3.06
C LYS A 35 21.79 7.10 2.56
N THR A 36 20.88 6.62 3.40
CA THR A 36 19.91 5.61 2.99
C THR A 36 19.05 6.16 1.85
N GLN A 37 18.89 5.39 0.76
CA GLN A 37 18.23 5.78 -0.50
C GLN A 37 18.94 6.86 -1.33
N GLU A 38 20.18 7.22 -1.00
CA GLU A 38 21.01 8.08 -1.86
C GLU A 38 21.71 7.23 -2.93
N THR A 39 21.52 7.57 -4.20
CA THR A 39 22.20 6.86 -5.30
C THR A 39 23.58 7.47 -5.52
N THR A 40 24.64 6.69 -5.32
CA THR A 40 26.02 7.12 -5.65
C THR A 40 26.37 6.88 -7.11
N VAL A 41 25.49 6.18 -7.83
CA VAL A 41 25.70 5.77 -9.23
C VAL A 41 24.47 6.19 -10.03
N GLU A 42 24.70 6.88 -11.16
CA GLU A 42 23.70 6.98 -12.21
C GLU A 42 23.53 5.59 -12.80
N LEU A 43 22.44 4.93 -12.40
CA LEU A 43 22.07 3.65 -12.98
C LEU A 43 21.79 3.88 -14.48
N PRO A 44 22.47 3.15 -15.39
CA PRO A 44 22.10 3.21 -16.80
C PRO A 44 20.62 2.83 -16.92
N ALA A 45 19.91 3.46 -17.85
CA ALA A 45 18.53 3.09 -18.15
C ALA A 45 18.50 1.56 -18.36
N GLU A 46 17.63 0.86 -17.62
CA GLU A 46 17.48 -0.61 -17.62
C GLU A 46 18.46 -1.42 -16.75
N SER A 47 19.14 -0.83 -15.76
CA SER A 47 19.95 -1.64 -14.82
C SER A 47 19.09 -2.62 -14.01
N VAL A 48 19.26 -3.91 -14.25
CA VAL A 48 18.76 -5.00 -13.40
C VAL A 48 19.90 -5.42 -12.45
N PRO A 49 19.64 -5.76 -11.17
CA PRO A 49 20.70 -6.16 -10.23
C PRO A 49 21.56 -7.31 -10.78
N ALA A 50 22.88 -7.08 -10.88
CA ALA A 50 23.81 -8.02 -11.51
C ALA A 50 24.08 -9.30 -10.71
N ASP A 51 23.86 -9.25 -9.38
CA ASP A 51 24.25 -10.31 -8.44
C ASP A 51 23.08 -11.22 -8.06
N GLY A 52 21.96 -11.17 -8.80
CA GLY A 52 20.82 -12.07 -8.61
C GLY A 52 19.94 -11.78 -7.39
N GLY A 53 19.76 -10.51 -7.01
CA GLY A 53 18.60 -10.10 -6.19
C GLY A 53 17.43 -9.70 -7.09
N GLU A 54 16.17 -10.05 -6.84
CA GLU A 54 15.52 -10.77 -5.75
C GLU A 54 14.23 -11.33 -6.34
N LEU A 55 14.14 -12.67 -6.49
CA LEU A 55 13.04 -13.43 -7.12
C LEU A 55 12.05 -12.53 -7.85
N ASP A 56 12.27 -12.40 -9.16
CA ASP A 56 11.20 -12.08 -10.09
C ASP A 56 9.95 -12.80 -9.61
N GLY A 57 8.82 -12.10 -9.61
CA GLY A 57 7.54 -12.77 -9.39
C GLY A 57 7.50 -14.07 -10.21
N PRO A 58 6.77 -15.09 -9.72
CA PRO A 58 6.83 -16.45 -10.26
C PRO A 58 6.96 -16.49 -11.78
N ALA A 59 7.89 -17.29 -12.32
CA ALA A 59 8.32 -17.20 -13.72
C ALA A 59 7.17 -17.40 -14.71
N ASP A 60 6.13 -18.12 -14.26
CA ASP A 60 4.85 -18.20 -14.94
C ASP A 60 3.68 -18.36 -13.95
N LEU A 61 2.46 -18.31 -14.48
CA LEU A 61 1.23 -18.49 -13.70
C LEU A 61 1.18 -19.87 -13.00
N ALA A 62 1.74 -20.91 -13.61
CA ALA A 62 1.71 -22.25 -13.03
C ALA A 62 2.64 -22.33 -11.80
N GLU A 63 3.80 -21.68 -11.84
CA GLU A 63 4.67 -21.51 -10.69
C GLU A 63 3.99 -20.68 -9.60
N LEU A 64 3.32 -19.57 -9.96
CA LEU A 64 2.56 -18.76 -9.00
C LEU A 64 1.57 -19.60 -8.23
N VAL A 65 0.79 -20.42 -8.95
CA VAL A 65 -0.24 -21.28 -8.35
C VAL A 65 0.40 -22.37 -7.52
N ARG A 66 1.42 -23.08 -8.02
CA ARG A 66 2.12 -24.15 -7.28
C ARG A 66 2.73 -23.62 -5.98
N ALA A 67 3.40 -22.48 -6.03
CA ALA A 67 4.04 -21.87 -4.88
C ALA A 67 3.02 -21.41 -3.84
N ARG A 68 1.90 -20.81 -4.27
CA ARG A 68 0.78 -20.47 -3.37
C ARG A 68 0.19 -21.70 -2.70
N LEU A 69 -0.08 -22.76 -3.46
CA LEU A 69 -0.62 -24.01 -2.90
C LEU A 69 0.34 -24.65 -1.90
N LYS A 70 1.63 -24.75 -2.24
CA LYS A 70 2.68 -25.24 -1.36
C LYS A 70 2.80 -24.41 -0.07
N ALA A 71 2.76 -23.08 -0.18
CA ALA A 71 2.73 -22.21 0.98
C ALA A 71 1.51 -22.47 1.87
N GLY A 72 0.38 -22.85 1.27
CA GLY A 72 -0.81 -23.24 2.00
C GLY A 72 -0.70 -24.54 2.80
N GLU A 73 0.21 -25.43 2.42
CA GLU A 73 0.52 -26.69 3.10
C GLU A 73 1.61 -26.51 4.16
N GLU A 74 2.60 -25.67 3.88
CA GLU A 74 3.82 -25.53 4.70
C GLU A 74 3.77 -24.38 5.72
N LEU A 75 2.94 -23.35 5.48
CA LEU A 75 2.86 -22.17 6.34
C LEU A 75 1.58 -22.15 7.15
N SER A 76 1.75 -22.01 8.45
CA SER A 76 0.68 -21.64 9.39
C SER A 76 0.94 -20.24 9.94
N ASN A 77 -0.15 -19.56 10.32
CA ASN A 77 -0.04 -18.28 10.99
C ASN A 77 0.59 -18.48 12.38
N PRO A 78 1.74 -17.85 12.68
CA PRO A 78 2.40 -18.01 13.97
C PRO A 78 1.82 -17.11 15.06
N LEU A 79 0.95 -16.16 14.70
CA LEU A 79 0.32 -15.23 15.65
C LEU A 79 -0.86 -15.93 16.36
N ALA A 80 -1.01 -15.67 17.65
CA ALA A 80 -2.18 -16.12 18.38
C ALA A 80 -3.40 -15.27 17.99
N ALA A 81 -4.60 -15.79 18.23
CA ALA A 81 -5.84 -15.08 17.92
C ALA A 81 -5.96 -13.78 18.74
N GLU A 82 -5.44 -13.78 19.97
CA GLU A 82 -5.36 -12.60 20.83
C GLU A 82 -4.39 -11.51 20.33
N ASP A 83 -3.45 -11.84 19.44
CA ASP A 83 -2.50 -10.87 18.85
C ASP A 83 -3.10 -10.11 17.64
N ALA A 84 -4.36 -10.41 17.27
CA ALA A 84 -4.99 -9.92 16.05
C ALA A 84 -5.61 -8.51 16.17
N ASP A 85 -5.89 -8.02 17.38
CA ASP A 85 -6.86 -6.92 17.59
C ASP A 85 -6.31 -5.74 18.41
N ASP A 86 -5.21 -5.15 17.93
CA ASP A 86 -4.71 -3.84 18.41
C ASP A 86 -5.04 -2.70 17.42
N GLY A 87 -5.83 -2.97 16.38
CA GLY A 87 -6.14 -2.03 15.30
C GLY A 87 -5.05 -1.89 14.24
N ARG A 88 -3.85 -2.45 14.45
CA ARG A 88 -2.73 -2.40 13.49
C ARG A 88 -3.10 -3.01 12.15
N ALA A 89 -3.80 -4.14 12.17
CA ALA A 89 -4.17 -4.85 10.95
C ALA A 89 -5.17 -4.04 10.10
N ALA A 90 -6.16 -3.41 10.75
CA ALA A 90 -7.13 -2.55 10.08
C ALA A 90 -6.45 -1.32 9.47
N GLU A 91 -5.52 -0.68 10.20
CA GLU A 91 -4.71 0.43 9.68
C GLU A 91 -3.91 0.01 8.44
N MET A 92 -3.27 -1.16 8.49
CA MET A 92 -2.51 -1.68 7.35
C MET A 92 -3.40 -2.01 6.15
N TYR A 93 -4.60 -2.54 6.39
CA TYR A 93 -5.57 -2.77 5.33
C TYR A 93 -5.99 -1.45 4.68
N ASP A 94 -6.25 -0.41 5.47
CA ASP A 94 -6.63 0.91 4.98
C ASP A 94 -5.55 1.55 4.11
N ILE A 95 -4.28 1.41 4.52
CA ILE A 95 -3.13 1.98 3.80
C ILE A 95 -2.80 1.20 2.52
N TYR A 96 -2.76 -0.14 2.58
CA TYR A 96 -2.19 -0.95 1.49
C TYR A 96 -3.23 -1.69 0.65
N CYS A 97 -4.39 -2.04 1.21
CA CYS A 97 -5.33 -2.96 0.57
C CYS A 97 -6.60 -2.25 0.06
N ARG A 98 -7.18 -1.35 0.87
CA ARG A 98 -8.45 -0.66 0.61
C ARG A 98 -8.47 0.07 -0.72
N VAL A 99 -7.36 0.66 -1.13
CA VAL A 99 -7.29 1.45 -2.37
C VAL A 99 -7.71 0.64 -3.60
N CYS A 100 -7.45 -0.67 -3.58
CA CYS A 100 -7.85 -1.61 -4.64
C CYS A 100 -9.06 -2.46 -4.23
N HIS A 101 -9.09 -2.98 -3.00
CA HIS A 101 -10.13 -3.93 -2.57
C HIS A 101 -11.38 -3.27 -1.98
N GLY A 102 -11.37 -1.96 -1.70
CA GLY A 102 -12.50 -1.25 -1.11
C GLY A 102 -12.54 -1.33 0.41
N VAL A 103 -13.49 -0.63 1.04
CA VAL A 103 -13.67 -0.62 2.51
C VAL A 103 -14.16 -1.99 2.99
N ALA A 104 -15.19 -2.52 2.31
CA ALA A 104 -15.78 -3.82 2.60
C ALA A 104 -15.01 -5.00 1.96
N GLY A 105 -13.91 -4.74 1.26
CA GLY A 105 -13.17 -5.78 0.55
C GLY A 105 -13.83 -6.31 -0.72
N ALA A 106 -14.86 -5.62 -1.24
CA ALA A 106 -15.66 -6.06 -2.39
C ALA A 106 -14.95 -5.94 -3.76
N GLY A 107 -13.69 -5.48 -3.81
CA GLY A 107 -12.97 -5.24 -5.06
C GLY A 107 -13.33 -3.93 -5.76
N ASP A 108 -14.06 -3.06 -5.07
CA ASP A 108 -14.61 -1.79 -5.56
C ASP A 108 -13.78 -0.57 -5.15
N GLY A 109 -12.52 -0.77 -4.74
CA GLY A 109 -11.60 0.31 -4.43
C GLY A 109 -11.39 1.24 -5.62
N SER A 110 -11.22 2.53 -5.35
CA SER A 110 -11.11 3.57 -6.40
C SER A 110 -10.04 3.32 -7.47
N VAL A 111 -8.97 2.59 -7.10
CA VAL A 111 -7.93 2.15 -8.03
C VAL A 111 -8.26 0.77 -8.61
N GLY A 112 -8.89 -0.12 -7.84
CA GLY A 112 -9.29 -1.46 -8.26
C GLY A 112 -10.21 -1.45 -9.48
N LEU A 113 -11.15 -0.50 -9.53
CA LEU A 113 -12.08 -0.31 -10.64
C LEU A 113 -11.39 0.00 -11.99
N LYS A 114 -10.10 0.36 -11.99
CA LYS A 114 -9.32 0.67 -13.19
C LYS A 114 -8.62 -0.55 -13.79
N TYR A 115 -8.61 -1.69 -13.09
CA TYR A 115 -7.97 -2.93 -13.55
C TYR A 115 -8.96 -3.88 -14.23
N ASN A 116 -8.45 -4.68 -15.18
CA ASN A 116 -9.17 -5.79 -15.79
C ASN A 116 -8.30 -7.05 -15.84
N PRO A 117 -8.64 -8.14 -15.11
CA PRO A 117 -9.77 -8.23 -14.18
C PRO A 117 -9.66 -7.28 -12.98
N GLN A 118 -10.81 -6.91 -12.41
CA GLN A 118 -10.88 -6.18 -11.16
C GLN A 118 -10.32 -7.03 -10.00
N PRO A 119 -9.86 -6.39 -8.90
CA PRO A 119 -9.47 -7.11 -7.70
C PRO A 119 -10.60 -8.02 -7.21
N MET A 120 -10.22 -9.19 -6.69
CA MET A 120 -11.19 -10.15 -6.17
C MET A 120 -11.89 -9.59 -4.93
N ASP A 121 -13.19 -9.82 -4.83
CA ASP A 121 -13.96 -9.65 -3.60
C ASP A 121 -13.44 -10.64 -2.54
N LEU A 122 -12.93 -10.08 -1.46
CA LEU A 122 -12.28 -10.78 -0.36
C LEU A 122 -13.28 -11.47 0.57
N THR A 123 -14.56 -11.09 0.51
CA THR A 123 -15.63 -11.70 1.31
C THR A 123 -16.16 -12.99 0.69
N LEU A 124 -15.83 -13.26 -0.59
CA LEU A 124 -16.31 -14.45 -1.29
C LEU A 124 -15.85 -15.75 -0.62
N PRO A 125 -16.70 -16.80 -0.61
CA PRO A 125 -16.34 -18.10 -0.06
C PRO A 125 -15.07 -18.70 -0.66
N TYR A 126 -14.77 -18.41 -1.92
CA TYR A 126 -13.54 -18.87 -2.57
C TYR A 126 -12.28 -18.32 -1.89
N VAL A 127 -12.26 -17.03 -1.53
CA VAL A 127 -11.14 -16.40 -0.82
C VAL A 127 -11.08 -16.90 0.61
N GLN A 128 -12.24 -16.96 1.28
CA GLN A 128 -12.34 -17.40 2.67
C GLN A 128 -12.01 -18.89 2.86
N GLN A 129 -12.10 -19.71 1.82
CA GLN A 129 -11.67 -21.12 1.87
C GLN A 129 -10.17 -21.34 1.62
N GLN A 130 -9.44 -20.32 1.14
CA GLN A 130 -7.98 -20.42 1.04
C GLN A 130 -7.38 -20.60 2.42
N THR A 131 -6.22 -21.27 2.54
CA THR A 131 -5.52 -21.37 3.83
C THR A 131 -4.78 -20.07 4.15
N ASP A 132 -4.44 -19.87 5.42
CA ASP A 132 -3.70 -18.67 5.85
C ASP A 132 -2.35 -18.54 5.12
N GLY A 133 -1.66 -19.66 4.88
CA GLY A 133 -0.43 -19.70 4.10
C GLY A 133 -0.62 -19.25 2.64
N GLN A 134 -1.76 -19.56 2.01
CA GLN A 134 -2.07 -19.09 0.66
C GLN A 134 -2.28 -17.57 0.62
N LEU A 135 -3.05 -17.04 1.57
CA LEU A 135 -3.29 -15.60 1.69
C LEU A 135 -2.00 -14.84 1.99
N TYR A 136 -1.20 -15.33 2.94
CA TYR A 136 0.11 -14.77 3.26
C TYR A 136 1.05 -14.78 2.05
N TYR A 137 1.06 -15.87 1.27
CA TYR A 137 1.85 -15.96 0.04
C TYR A 137 1.43 -14.89 -0.96
N THR A 138 0.12 -14.73 -1.21
CA THR A 138 -0.40 -13.72 -2.15
C THR A 138 -0.06 -12.31 -1.72
N ILE A 139 -0.14 -11.97 -0.42
CA ILE A 139 0.27 -10.65 0.07
C ILE A 139 1.79 -10.46 -0.12
N THR A 140 2.58 -11.50 0.17
CA THR A 140 4.04 -11.44 0.09
C THR A 140 4.53 -11.33 -1.35
N HIS A 141 4.04 -12.15 -2.27
CA HIS A 141 4.58 -12.28 -3.62
C HIS A 141 3.71 -11.67 -4.71
N GLY A 142 2.49 -11.24 -4.36
CA GLY A 142 1.52 -10.73 -5.31
C GLY A 142 0.67 -11.83 -5.95
N GLY A 143 -0.14 -11.41 -6.91
CA GLY A 143 -0.99 -12.24 -7.76
C GLY A 143 -0.74 -11.93 -9.23
N VAL A 144 -1.68 -12.29 -10.10
CA VAL A 144 -1.58 -12.00 -11.54
C VAL A 144 -1.47 -10.50 -11.81
N ILE A 145 -2.24 -9.69 -11.07
CA ILE A 145 -2.24 -8.22 -11.17
C ILE A 145 -1.79 -7.59 -9.85
N MET A 146 -2.08 -8.23 -8.72
CA MET A 146 -1.74 -7.72 -7.41
C MET A 146 -0.22 -7.64 -7.24
N PRO A 147 0.36 -6.48 -6.89
CA PRO A 147 1.80 -6.36 -6.67
C PRO A 147 2.23 -7.10 -5.39
N SER A 148 3.54 -7.33 -5.28
CA SER A 148 4.15 -7.83 -4.05
C SER A 148 4.19 -6.74 -2.98
N TYR A 149 3.80 -7.09 -1.74
CA TYR A 149 3.93 -6.22 -0.56
C TYR A 149 5.09 -6.65 0.35
N ARG A 150 6.02 -7.49 -0.12
CA ARG A 150 7.12 -8.02 0.71
C ARG A 150 8.02 -6.94 1.31
N PHE A 151 8.24 -5.86 0.56
CA PHE A 151 9.09 -4.74 0.96
C PHE A 151 8.33 -3.59 1.62
N ALA A 152 7.02 -3.51 1.39
CA ALA A 152 6.18 -2.45 1.96
C ALA A 152 5.70 -2.79 3.38
N MET A 153 5.63 -4.08 3.71
CA MET A 153 5.09 -4.56 4.99
C MET A 153 6.06 -5.50 5.69
N SER A 154 6.07 -5.50 7.03
CA SER A 154 6.82 -6.50 7.79
C SER A 154 6.19 -7.89 7.65
N LYS A 155 6.96 -8.95 7.91
CA LYS A 155 6.43 -10.33 7.92
C LYS A 155 5.26 -10.48 8.90
N GLU A 156 5.38 -9.85 10.06
CA GLU A 156 4.37 -9.89 11.12
C GLU A 156 3.09 -9.17 10.70
N ASP A 157 3.20 -7.98 10.10
CA ASP A 157 2.03 -7.24 9.61
C ASP A 157 1.30 -7.98 8.49
N ARG A 158 2.02 -8.71 7.63
CA ARG A 158 1.37 -9.55 6.62
C ARG A 158 0.55 -10.69 7.25
N TRP A 159 1.02 -11.29 8.35
CA TRP A 159 0.23 -12.28 9.09
C TRP A 159 -0.95 -11.65 9.83
N ARG A 160 -0.79 -10.44 10.38
CA ARG A 160 -1.90 -9.66 10.96
C ARG A 160 -2.99 -9.38 9.93
N ILE A 161 -2.63 -8.98 8.72
CA ILE A 161 -3.62 -8.81 7.63
C ILE A 161 -4.38 -10.10 7.38
N VAL A 162 -3.70 -11.25 7.32
CA VAL A 162 -4.39 -12.54 7.14
C VAL A 162 -5.43 -12.76 8.23
N GLN A 163 -5.12 -12.48 9.50
CA GLN A 163 -6.13 -12.56 10.58
C GLN A 163 -7.28 -11.58 10.36
N TYR A 164 -6.97 -10.33 10.00
CA TYR A 164 -7.99 -9.32 9.73
C TYR A 164 -8.93 -9.73 8.58
N LEU A 165 -8.42 -10.40 7.53
CA LEU A 165 -9.26 -10.91 6.45
C LEU A 165 -10.26 -12.00 6.89
N ARG A 166 -9.98 -12.70 8.01
CA ARG A 166 -10.86 -13.75 8.55
C ARG A 166 -12.00 -13.21 9.40
N THR A 167 -11.77 -12.12 10.11
CA THR A 167 -12.70 -11.61 11.12
C THR A 167 -13.02 -10.14 10.87
N GLY A 168 -12.05 -9.25 11.12
CA GLY A 168 -12.27 -7.80 11.10
C GLY A 168 -12.81 -7.26 9.78
N LEU A 169 -12.35 -7.78 8.63
CA LEU A 169 -12.87 -7.38 7.31
C LEU A 169 -14.31 -7.84 7.10
N LEU A 170 -14.68 -9.03 7.57
CA LEU A 170 -16.05 -9.54 7.43
C LEU A 170 -17.03 -8.76 8.31
N GLU A 171 -16.59 -8.38 9.52
CA GLU A 171 -17.35 -7.48 10.39
C GLU A 171 -17.51 -6.10 9.75
N GLU A 172 -16.44 -5.55 9.15
CA GLU A 172 -16.52 -4.27 8.44
C GLU A 172 -17.43 -4.34 7.22
N ALA A 173 -17.37 -5.43 6.45
CA ALA A 173 -18.26 -5.65 5.32
C ALA A 173 -19.73 -5.72 5.75
N ALA A 174 -20.03 -6.39 6.86
CA ALA A 174 -21.38 -6.43 7.43
C ALA A 174 -21.86 -5.04 7.86
N ARG A 175 -21.01 -4.26 8.55
CA ARG A 175 -21.31 -2.87 8.94
C ARG A 175 -21.62 -1.97 7.74
N VAL A 176 -20.84 -2.09 6.66
CA VAL A 176 -21.05 -1.32 5.43
C VAL A 176 -22.36 -1.72 4.74
N ALA A 177 -22.68 -3.01 4.70
CA ALA A 177 -23.94 -3.49 4.12
C ALA A 177 -25.16 -2.96 4.90
N GLU A 178 -25.14 -3.04 6.24
CA GLU A 178 -26.21 -2.50 7.10
C GLU A 178 -26.40 -0.99 6.90
N ALA A 179 -25.30 -0.23 6.78
CA ALA A 179 -25.36 1.21 6.51
C ALA A 179 -25.99 1.52 5.15
N ALA A 180 -25.63 0.77 4.10
CA ALA A 180 -26.19 0.95 2.76
C ALA A 180 -27.71 0.63 2.71
N GLU A 181 -28.15 -0.40 3.45
CA GLU A 181 -29.57 -0.72 3.59
C GLU A 181 -30.34 0.39 4.30
N ALA A 182 -29.79 0.95 5.38
CA ALA A 182 -30.40 2.06 6.11
C ALA A 182 -30.58 3.31 5.24
N GLU A 183 -29.61 3.61 4.37
CA GLU A 183 -29.70 4.73 3.43
C GLU A 183 -30.75 4.49 2.34
N SER A 184 -30.82 3.28 1.78
CA SER A 184 -31.81 2.94 0.74
C SER A 184 -33.25 2.84 1.27
N GLY A 185 -33.45 2.47 2.54
CA GLY A 185 -34.76 2.41 3.17
C GLY A 185 -35.38 3.78 3.49
N GLY A 186 -34.55 4.82 3.66
CA GLY A 186 -35.01 6.18 3.95
C GLY A 186 -35.66 6.92 2.77
N GLU A 187 -35.37 6.51 1.53
CA GLU A 187 -35.88 7.17 0.33
C GLU A 187 -37.32 6.75 -0.04
N THR A 188 -37.85 5.69 0.58
CA THR A 188 -39.21 5.17 0.29
C THR A 188 -40.33 5.73 1.16
N ALA A 189 -40.01 6.59 2.15
CA ALA A 189 -40.98 7.15 3.10
C ALA A 189 -41.43 8.59 2.77
N ALA A 190 -41.04 9.13 1.62
CA ALA A 190 -41.36 10.48 1.18
C ALA A 190 -42.13 10.49 -0.16
N GLU A 191 -43.31 9.84 -0.20
CA GLU A 191 -44.33 10.10 -1.22
C GLU A 191 -45.74 10.03 -0.64
#